data_AF-A0A2E3YLE1-F1
#
_entry.id   AF-A0A2E3YLE1-F1
#
_cell.length_a   1.000
_cell.length_b   1.000
_cell.length_c   1.000
_cell.angle_alpha   90.00
_cell.angle_beta   90.00
_cell.angle_gamma   90.00
#
_symmetry.space_group_name_H-M   'P 1'
#
loop_
_entity.id
_entity.type
_entity.pdbx_description
1 polymer ?
#
loop_
_entity_poly.entity_id
_entity_poly.type
_entity_poly.pdbx_seq_one_letter_code
_entity_poly.pdbx_strand_id
1 'polypeptide(L)'
;LASETLKSILKELNYKNLDESDEFSEKNTTTEFLAHTIFQRMEAKVHEGLLGTLALSLDSMRVTLHESHVAWAAYEGPIDKGMKE
;
A
#
# COMPACT_ATOMS: atom_id res chain seq x y z
N LEU A 1 5.83 9.60 -10.83
CA LEU A 1 4.51 9.00 -10.57
C LEU A 1 4.54 7.97 -9.44
N ALA A 2 4.95 6.71 -9.66
CA ALA A 2 4.87 5.66 -8.62
C ALA A 2 5.57 6.02 -7.29
N SER A 3 6.84 6.44 -7.33
CA SER A 3 7.58 6.83 -6.12
C SER A 3 6.99 8.06 -5.41
N GLU A 4 6.37 8.97 -6.15
CA GLU A 4 5.74 10.17 -5.60
C GLU A 4 4.40 9.83 -4.94
N THR A 5 3.61 8.97 -5.57
CA THR A 5 2.37 8.44 -5.01
C THR A 5 2.64 7.66 -3.73
N LEU A 6 3.63 6.76 -3.75
CA LEU A 6 4.05 6.02 -2.56
C LEU A 6 4.51 6.98 -1.45
N LYS A 7 5.31 8.00 -1.79
CA LYS A 7 5.72 9.02 -0.81
C LYS A 7 4.53 9.76 -0.21
N SER A 8 3.49 10.04 -0.99
CA SER A 8 2.26 10.66 -0.50
C SER A 8 1.52 9.75 0.49
N ILE A 9 1.37 8.45 0.16
CA ILE A 9 0.76 7.45 1.06
C ILE A 9 1.55 7.35 2.37
N LEU A 10 2.88 7.22 2.29
CA LEU A 10 3.73 7.07 3.47
C LEU A 10 3.74 8.32 4.37
N LYS A 11 3.49 9.53 3.82
CA LYS A 11 3.36 10.75 4.66
C LYS A 11 2.21 10.65 5.66
N GLU A 12 1.18 9.88 5.36
CA GLU A 12 0.04 9.69 6.26
C GLU A 12 0.38 8.79 7.45
N LEU A 13 1.44 7.98 7.35
CA LEU A 13 1.89 7.02 8.36
C LEU A 13 3.15 7.49 9.11
N ASN A 14 4.04 8.22 8.42
CA ASN A 14 5.33 8.64 8.94
C ASN A 14 5.21 9.56 10.17
N TYR A 15 6.02 9.28 11.20
CA TYR A 15 6.12 10.05 12.44
C TYR A 15 4.79 10.20 13.19
N LYS A 16 3.93 9.19 13.13
CA LYS A 16 2.66 9.14 13.87
C LYS A 16 2.60 7.94 14.79
N ASN A 17 1.86 8.09 15.88
CA ASN A 17 1.37 6.95 16.65
C ASN A 17 0.17 6.36 15.92
N LEU A 18 0.32 5.16 15.35
CA LEU A 18 -0.76 4.54 14.58
C LEU A 18 -1.91 4.07 15.47
N ASP A 19 -1.68 3.84 16.77
CA ASP A 19 -2.71 3.42 17.72
C ASP A 19 -3.74 4.54 18.00
N GLU A 20 -3.37 5.80 17.72
CA GLU A 20 -4.24 6.98 17.84
C GLU A 20 -5.03 7.26 16.56
N SER A 21 -4.81 6.49 15.48
CA SER A 21 -5.56 6.64 14.24
C SER A 21 -6.86 5.85 14.30
N ASP A 22 -7.98 6.50 13.99
CA ASP A 22 -9.29 5.83 13.90
C ASP A 22 -9.28 4.63 12.92
N GLU A 23 -8.45 4.67 11.87
CA GLU A 23 -8.34 3.60 10.87
C GLU A 23 -7.70 2.31 11.42
N PHE A 24 -6.79 2.48 12.36
CA PHE A 24 -5.97 1.42 12.96
C PHE A 24 -6.34 1.12 14.41
N SER A 25 -7.29 1.87 14.98
CA SER A 25 -7.82 1.63 16.31
C SER A 25 -8.28 0.17 16.43
N GLU A 26 -7.91 -0.47 17.54
CA GLU A 26 -8.20 -1.87 17.86
C GLU A 26 -7.57 -2.92 16.91
N LYS A 27 -6.65 -2.53 16.02
CA LYS A 27 -5.89 -3.46 15.16
C LYS A 27 -4.42 -3.51 15.57
N ASN A 28 -3.83 -4.69 15.49
CA ASN A 28 -2.38 -4.82 15.59
C ASN A 28 -1.74 -4.33 14.29
N THR A 29 -0.99 -3.23 14.36
CA THR A 29 -0.29 -2.61 13.23
C THR A 29 1.03 -3.35 12.89
N THR A 30 0.94 -4.66 12.72
CA THR A 30 2.12 -5.50 12.38
C THR A 30 2.69 -5.13 11.00
N THR A 31 3.94 -5.51 10.74
CA THR A 31 4.60 -5.23 9.46
C THR A 31 3.85 -5.84 8.27
N GLU A 32 3.25 -7.02 8.44
CA GLU A 32 2.38 -7.68 7.44
C GLU A 32 1.11 -6.86 7.20
N PHE A 33 0.45 -6.40 8.27
CA PHE A 33 -0.77 -5.61 8.19
C PHE A 33 -0.52 -4.27 7.47
N LEU A 34 0.58 -3.60 7.79
CA LEU A 34 0.96 -2.34 7.13
C LEU A 34 1.36 -2.54 5.67
N ALA A 35 2.03 -3.64 5.33
CA ALA A 35 2.32 -3.98 3.94
C ALA A 35 1.02 -4.14 3.11
N HIS A 36 0.02 -4.81 3.67
CA HIS A 36 -1.30 -4.94 3.04
C HIS A 36 -2.02 -3.59 2.92
N THR A 37 -2.01 -2.78 3.98
CA THR A 37 -2.61 -1.43 3.97
C THR A 37 -2.01 -0.55 2.88
N ILE A 38 -0.68 -0.54 2.76
CA ILE A 38 0.02 0.23 1.71
C ILE A 38 -0.29 -0.35 0.33
N PHE A 39 -0.41 -1.66 0.18
CA PHE A 39 -0.86 -2.28 -1.07
C PHE A 39 -2.22 -1.77 -1.49
N GLN A 40 -3.23 -1.83 -0.61
CA GLN A 40 -4.60 -1.39 -0.92
C GLN A 40 -4.66 0.08 -1.31
N ARG A 41 -3.89 0.93 -0.61
CA ARG A 41 -3.80 2.36 -0.95
C ARG A 41 -3.13 2.58 -2.30
N MET A 42 -2.06 1.85 -2.62
CA MET A 42 -1.39 1.94 -3.92
C MET A 42 -2.30 1.44 -5.05
N GLU A 43 -3.02 0.34 -4.86
CA GLU A 43 -3.99 -0.22 -5.80
C GLU A 43 -5.11 0.79 -6.11
N ALA A 44 -5.68 1.43 -5.09
CA ALA A 44 -6.66 2.51 -5.30
C ALA A 44 -6.10 3.64 -6.18
N LYS A 45 -4.83 4.03 -5.98
CA LYS A 45 -4.16 5.06 -6.80
C LYS A 45 -3.85 4.59 -8.22
N VAL A 46 -3.64 3.29 -8.44
CA VAL A 46 -3.59 2.70 -9.79
C VAL A 46 -4.94 2.90 -10.48
N HIS A 47 -6.04 2.55 -9.82
CA HIS A 47 -7.40 2.67 -10.38
C HIS A 47 -7.84 4.12 -10.61
N GLU A 48 -7.38 5.06 -9.77
CA GLU A 48 -7.54 6.51 -10.01
C GLU A 48 -6.71 7.02 -11.21
N GLY A 49 -5.84 6.19 -11.80
CA GLY A 49 -4.98 6.58 -12.93
C GLY A 49 -3.78 7.44 -12.54
N LEU A 50 -3.49 7.59 -11.24
CA LEU A 50 -2.44 8.48 -10.72
C LEU A 50 -1.03 7.93 -10.93
N LEU A 51 -0.92 6.64 -11.28
CA LEU A 51 0.34 6.03 -11.70
C LEU A 51 0.53 6.04 -13.23
N GLY A 52 -0.38 6.71 -13.96
CA GLY A 52 -0.42 6.75 -15.41
C GLY A 52 -1.27 5.63 -16.00
N THR A 53 -1.70 5.81 -17.25
CA THR A 53 -2.62 4.89 -17.94
C THR A 53 -2.07 3.47 -18.10
N LEU A 54 -0.74 3.32 -18.22
CA LEU A 54 -0.08 2.01 -18.28
C LEU A 54 -0.16 1.24 -16.95
N ALA A 55 -0.35 1.91 -15.81
CA ALA A 55 -0.47 1.21 -14.53
C ALA A 55 -1.77 0.40 -14.43
N LEU A 56 -2.80 0.78 -15.20
CA LEU A 56 -4.08 0.06 -15.27
C LEU A 56 -3.94 -1.34 -15.89
N SER A 57 -2.83 -1.62 -16.60
CA SER A 57 -2.57 -2.95 -17.16
C SER A 57 -1.72 -3.84 -16.25
N LEU A 58 -1.33 -3.38 -15.05
CA LEU A 58 -0.57 -4.21 -14.11
C LEU A 58 -1.39 -5.44 -13.69
N ASP A 59 -0.74 -6.60 -13.69
CA ASP A 59 -1.37 -7.86 -13.25
C ASP A 59 -1.33 -8.02 -11.72
N SER A 60 -0.25 -7.56 -11.10
CA SER A 60 0.01 -7.75 -9.67
C SER A 60 0.97 -6.70 -9.13
N MET A 61 1.01 -6.59 -7.81
CA MET A 61 1.94 -5.74 -7.08
C MET A 61 2.40 -6.44 -5.81
N ARG A 62 3.62 -6.10 -5.37
CA ARG A 62 4.15 -6.52 -4.08
C ARG A 62 4.61 -5.30 -3.30
N VAL A 63 4.24 -5.26 -2.03
CA VAL A 63 4.73 -4.27 -1.07
C VAL A 63 5.54 -5.00 -0.01
N THR A 64 6.79 -4.58 0.18
CA THR A 64 7.70 -5.15 1.18
C THR A 64 8.11 -4.07 2.17
N LEU A 65 7.94 -4.33 3.46
CA LEU A 65 8.38 -3.46 4.55
C LEU A 65 9.54 -4.13 5.28
N HIS A 66 10.60 -3.35 5.51
CA HIS A 66 11.73 -3.74 6.34
C HIS A 66 11.59 -3.05 7.68
N GLU A 67 11.24 -3.80 8.72
CA GLU A 67 11.25 -3.28 10.09
C GLU A 67 12.68 -3.09 10.58
N SER A 68 13.57 -3.99 10.17
CA SER A 68 14.99 -3.92 10.47
C SER A 68 15.83 -4.59 9.37
N HIS A 69 17.13 -4.74 9.62
CA HIS A 69 18.06 -5.44 8.75
C HIS A 69 17.88 -6.97 8.76
N VAL A 70 17.16 -7.53 9.73
CA VAL A 70 16.92 -8.98 9.89
C VAL A 70 15.45 -9.38 9.85
N ALA A 71 14.53 -8.41 9.80
CA ALA A 71 13.08 -8.65 9.81
C ALA A 71 12.37 -7.83 8.73
N TRP A 72 11.52 -8.50 7.96
CA TRP A 72 10.70 -7.90 6.92
C TRP A 72 9.39 -8.67 6.78
N ALA A 73 8.38 -8.02 6.23
CA ALA A 73 7.15 -8.65 5.77
C ALA A 73 6.78 -8.12 4.39
N ALA A 74 5.96 -8.89 3.68
CA ALA A 74 5.44 -8.46 2.39
C ALA A 74 3.99 -8.88 2.21
N TYR A 75 3.25 -8.09 1.45
CA TYR A 75 1.97 -8.47 0.87
C TYR A 75 2.11 -8.45 -0.65
N GLU A 76 1.63 -9.51 -1.30
CA GLU A 76 1.66 -9.68 -2.75
C GLU A 76 0.27 -10.15 -3.21
N GLY A 77 -0.24 -9.55 -4.27
CA GLY A 77 -1.57 -9.85 -4.77
C GLY A 77 -1.81 -9.32 -6.18
N PRO A 78 -2.86 -9.82 -6.85
CA PRO A 78 -3.30 -9.26 -8.13
C PRO A 78 -3.77 -7.81 -7.94
N ILE A 79 -3.63 -7.00 -8.97
CA ILE A 79 -4.33 -5.70 -9.05
C ILE A 79 -5.68 -5.99 -9.68
N ASP A 80 -6.77 -5.72 -8.96
CA ASP A 80 -8.11 -5.97 -9.47
C ASP A 80 -8.37 -5.11 -10.71
N LYS A 81 -8.35 -5.73 -11.89
CA LYS A 81 -8.53 -5.00 -13.15
C LYS A 81 -9.94 -4.44 -13.32
N GLY A 82 -10.88 -4.81 -12.44
CA GLY A 82 -12.31 -4.50 -12.56
C GLY A 82 -12.83 -5.07 -13.87
N MET A 83 -13.48 -6.23 -13.85
CA MET A 83 -14.06 -6.83 -15.05
C MET A 83 -14.88 -5.79 -15.82
N LYS A 84 -14.35 -5.27 -16.93
CA LYS A 84 -15.12 -4.54 -17.93
C LYS A 84 -15.75 -5.60 -18.82
N GLU A 85 -17.02 -5.88 -18.55
CA GLU A 85 -17.93 -6.48 -19.52
C GLU A 85 -18.06 -5.58 -20.76
#